data_AF-A0A7C4NYU6-F1
#
_entry.id   AF-A0A7C4NYU6-F1
#
_cell.length_a   1.000
_cell.length_b   1.000
_cell.length_c   1.000
_cell.angle_alpha   90.00
_cell.angle_beta   90.00
_cell.angle_gamma   90.00
#
_symmetry.space_group_name_H-M   'P 1'
#
loop_
_entity.id
_entity.type
_entity.pdbx_description
1 polymer ?
#
loop_
_entity_poly.entity_id
_entity_poly.type
_entity_poly.pdbx_seq_one_letter_code
_entity_poly.pdbx_strand_id
1 'polypeptide(L)'
;MKKLFLIALLILPCKYIDAQEIREAYDSRPLNSINLNILGDASMISVNYERFYPIKQNMLMAAKLGVGYNEEFNLCIYGPCREPYKYLTVPHHLTFNFGHTKHFFELGLGGTVISGNTTQPYILYPIVGYRFQSFKKKLNFRIFVQYPFSGGEIDDILFIPMGVCIGKTF
;
A
#
# COMPACT_ATOMS: atom_id res chain seq x y z
N MET A 1 -15.34 -0.27 47.66
CA MET A 1 -14.76 1.03 47.27
C MET A 1 -13.23 0.99 47.06
N LYS A 2 -12.43 0.38 47.95
CA LYS A 2 -10.95 0.33 47.81
C LYS A 2 -10.44 -0.32 46.50
N LYS A 3 -11.13 -1.35 45.98
CA LYS A 3 -10.75 -2.04 44.72
C LYS A 3 -10.96 -1.18 43.46
N LEU A 4 -12.03 -0.38 43.41
CA LEU A 4 -12.31 0.55 42.31
C LEU A 4 -11.28 1.68 42.23
N PHE A 5 -10.83 2.17 43.40
CA PHE A 5 -9.80 3.19 43.48
C PHE A 5 -8.44 2.68 42.99
N LEU A 6 -8.08 1.43 43.30
CA LEU A 6 -6.86 0.79 42.81
C LEU A 6 -6.87 0.58 41.29
N ILE A 7 -8.02 0.23 40.72
CA ILE A 7 -8.19 0.08 39.27
C ILE A 7 -8.06 1.45 38.57
N ALA A 8 -8.68 2.51 39.12
CA ALA A 8 -8.53 3.86 38.60
C ALA A 8 -7.07 4.36 38.68
N LEU A 9 -6.37 4.07 39.78
CA LEU A 9 -4.96 4.42 40.00
C LEU A 9 -4.02 3.69 39.02
N LEU A 10 -4.36 2.48 38.58
CA LEU A 10 -3.59 1.71 37.60
C LEU A 10 -3.84 2.14 36.14
N ILE A 11 -5.02 2.70 35.85
CA ILE A 11 -5.38 3.18 34.49
C ILE A 11 -4.79 4.57 34.20
N LEU A 12 -4.64 5.41 35.23
CA LEU A 12 -4.07 6.76 35.11
C LEU A 12 -2.65 6.80 34.50
N PRO A 13 -1.65 5.98 34.92
CA PRO A 13 -0.30 6.02 34.35
C PRO A 13 -0.23 5.54 32.89
N CYS A 14 -1.17 4.71 32.42
CA CYS A 14 -1.20 4.28 31.01
C CYS A 14 -1.43 5.44 30.03
N LYS A 15 -2.08 6.54 30.46
CA LYS A 15 -2.30 7.70 29.58
C LYS A 15 -1.11 8.64 29.48
N TYR A 16 -0.17 8.59 30.43
CA TYR A 16 0.99 9.49 30.46
C TYR A 16 2.19 8.96 29.66
N ILE A 17 2.22 7.66 29.33
CA ILE A 17 3.32 7.05 28.55
C ILE A 17 3.27 7.49 27.07
N ASP A 18 2.09 7.84 26.55
CA ASP A 18 1.89 8.24 25.13
C ASP A 18 2.11 9.75 24.90
N ALA A 19 2.59 10.50 25.90
CA ALA A 19 2.67 11.97 25.88
C ALA A 19 4.08 12.56 25.79
N GLN A 20 5.14 11.75 25.65
CA GLN A 20 6.50 12.29 25.55
C GLN A 20 6.78 12.83 24.14
N GLU A 21 7.09 14.13 24.09
CA GLU A 21 7.47 14.91 22.92
C GLU A 21 8.64 14.28 22.16
N ILE A 22 8.35 13.64 21.03
CA ILE A 22 9.34 13.32 19.99
C ILE A 22 8.88 14.03 18.71
N ARG A 23 8.75 15.36 18.79
CA ARG A 23 8.41 16.22 17.64
C ARG A 23 9.57 16.33 16.65
N GLU A 24 10.83 16.22 17.10
CA GLU A 24 12.00 16.47 16.25
C GLU A 24 12.33 15.33 15.27
N ALA A 25 12.05 14.06 15.63
CA ALA A 25 12.23 12.94 14.69
C ALA A 25 11.09 12.83 13.66
N TYR A 26 9.93 13.42 13.98
CA TYR A 26 8.74 13.47 13.14
C TYR A 26 8.93 14.43 11.95
N ASP A 27 9.57 15.58 12.19
CA ASP A 27 9.65 16.68 11.20
C ASP A 27 10.66 16.47 10.07
N SER A 28 11.60 15.51 10.21
CA SER A 28 12.66 15.30 9.20
C SER A 28 12.39 14.19 8.20
N ARG A 29 11.26 13.47 8.31
CA ARG A 29 10.94 12.36 7.40
C ARG A 29 10.37 12.88 6.08
N PRO A 30 10.86 12.41 4.91
CA PRO A 30 10.23 12.74 3.64
C PRO A 30 8.81 12.17 3.58
N LEU A 31 7.83 13.04 3.33
CA LEU A 31 6.41 12.72 3.36
C LEU A 31 5.84 12.42 1.97
N ASN A 32 6.62 12.64 0.91
CA ASN A 32 6.20 12.38 -0.46
C ASN A 32 7.08 11.30 -1.06
N SER A 33 6.50 10.46 -1.91
CA SER A 33 7.25 9.50 -2.70
C SER A 33 6.69 9.41 -4.11
N ILE A 34 7.60 9.32 -5.08
CA ILE A 34 7.26 8.82 -6.41
C ILE A 34 7.87 7.42 -6.48
N ASN A 35 7.04 6.45 -6.85
CA ASN A 35 7.42 5.05 -6.84
C ASN A 35 6.98 4.34 -8.11
N LEU A 36 7.81 3.40 -8.53
CA LEU A 36 7.53 2.46 -9.59
C LEU A 36 7.08 1.16 -8.92
N ASN A 37 5.92 0.65 -9.33
CA ASN A 37 5.42 -0.63 -8.90
C ASN A 37 5.54 -1.63 -10.05
N ILE A 38 5.98 -2.83 -9.72
CA ILE A 38 6.18 -3.93 -10.65
C ILE A 38 5.34 -5.10 -10.14
N LEU A 39 4.50 -5.63 -11.04
CA LEU A 39 3.64 -6.78 -10.84
C LEU A 39 2.70 -6.63 -9.63
N GLY A 40 1.65 -5.84 -9.73
CA GLY A 40 0.73 -5.63 -8.60
C GLY A 40 -0.23 -4.50 -8.91
N ASP A 41 -1.16 -4.21 -8.00
CA ASP A 41 -2.21 -3.22 -8.23
C ASP A 41 -3.06 -3.45 -9.48
N ALA A 42 -3.29 -4.72 -9.84
CA ALA A 42 -3.90 -5.09 -11.11
C ALA A 42 -3.20 -4.43 -12.31
N SER A 43 -1.87 -4.25 -12.22
CA SER A 43 -1.01 -3.62 -13.23
C SER A 43 0.30 -4.41 -13.34
N MET A 44 0.83 -4.55 -14.54
CA MET A 44 2.18 -5.11 -14.71
C MET A 44 3.25 -4.10 -14.27
N ILE A 45 3.02 -2.84 -14.60
CA ILE A 45 3.88 -1.72 -14.22
C ILE A 45 3.00 -0.50 -13.91
N SER A 46 3.33 0.24 -12.86
CA SER A 46 2.66 1.50 -12.56
C SER A 46 3.59 2.53 -11.95
N VAL A 47 3.39 3.80 -12.30
CA VAL A 47 4.03 4.94 -11.67
C VAL A 47 3.03 5.54 -10.71
N ASN A 48 3.41 5.71 -9.46
CA ASN A 48 2.51 6.19 -8.44
C ASN A 48 3.15 7.28 -7.59
N TYR A 49 2.31 8.21 -7.20
CA TYR A 49 2.59 9.20 -6.18
C TYR A 49 1.98 8.72 -4.85
N GLU A 50 2.77 8.77 -3.80
CA GLU A 50 2.37 8.39 -2.45
C GLU A 50 2.67 9.52 -1.48
N ARG A 51 1.69 9.82 -0.63
CA ARG A 51 1.82 10.81 0.44
C ARG A 51 1.62 10.14 1.79
N PHE A 52 2.56 10.39 2.69
CA PHE A 52 2.54 9.92 4.06
C PHE A 52 1.94 10.97 4.99
N TYR A 53 1.02 10.52 5.83
CA TYR A 53 0.40 11.24 6.92
C TYR A 53 0.83 10.56 8.21
N PRO A 54 1.82 11.10 8.92
CA PRO A 54 2.22 10.51 10.17
C PRO A 54 1.10 10.69 11.21
N ILE A 55 0.73 9.62 11.90
CA ILE A 55 -0.33 9.65 12.93
C ILE A 55 0.29 9.54 14.31
N LYS A 56 1.26 8.62 14.47
CA LYS A 56 2.08 8.44 15.66
C LYS A 56 3.53 8.23 15.23
N GLN A 57 4.46 8.28 16.18
CA GLN A 57 5.90 8.07 15.91
C GLN A 57 6.18 6.74 15.18
N ASN A 58 5.40 5.70 15.49
CA ASN A 58 5.56 4.36 14.92
C ASN A 58 4.44 4.00 13.95
N MET A 59 3.65 4.99 13.50
CA MET A 59 2.48 4.76 12.66
C MET A 59 2.32 5.86 11.61
N LEU A 60 2.37 5.49 10.34
CA LEU A 60 2.06 6.36 9.21
C LEU A 60 0.83 5.84 8.48
N MET A 61 -0.07 6.74 8.10
CA MET A 61 -1.01 6.47 7.02
C MET A 61 -0.36 6.87 5.70
N ALA A 62 -0.58 6.10 4.64
CA ALA A 62 -0.12 6.40 3.30
C ALA A 62 -1.32 6.39 2.35
N ALA A 63 -1.46 7.48 1.59
CA ALA A 63 -2.39 7.57 0.48
C ALA A 63 -1.60 7.51 -0.82
N LYS A 64 -1.98 6.62 -1.73
CA LYS A 64 -1.31 6.42 -3.01
C LYS A 64 -2.30 6.64 -4.14
N LEU A 65 -1.85 7.26 -5.22
CA LEU A 65 -2.56 7.34 -6.49
C LEU A 65 -1.54 7.21 -7.62
N GLY A 66 -1.88 6.45 -8.65
CA GLY A 66 -0.98 6.28 -9.79
C GLY A 66 -1.68 5.98 -11.09
N VAL A 67 -0.85 5.76 -12.10
CA VAL A 67 -1.25 5.32 -13.43
C VAL A 67 -0.39 4.13 -13.79
N GLY A 68 -1.05 3.07 -14.24
CA GLY A 68 -0.44 1.82 -14.61
C GLY A 68 -0.92 1.32 -15.95
N TYR A 69 -0.28 0.23 -16.33
CA TYR A 69 -0.54 -0.50 -17.56
C TYR A 69 -0.69 -1.97 -17.22
N ASN A 70 -1.70 -2.61 -17.81
CA ASN A 70 -1.90 -4.04 -17.72
C ASN A 70 -2.25 -4.63 -19.10
N GLU A 71 -2.07 -5.93 -19.23
CA GLU A 71 -2.42 -6.69 -20.43
C GLU A 71 -3.26 -7.90 -20.05
N GLU A 72 -4.05 -8.37 -21.01
CA GLU A 72 -4.78 -9.64 -20.91
C GLU A 72 -3.82 -10.82 -20.77
N PHE A 73 -4.17 -11.76 -19.88
CA PHE A 73 -3.38 -12.97 -19.68
C PHE A 73 -3.83 -14.09 -20.62
N ASN A 74 -3.14 -14.21 -21.76
CA ASN A 74 -3.42 -15.26 -22.74
C ASN A 74 -2.48 -16.47 -22.58
N LEU A 75 -3.03 -17.61 -22.16
CA LEU A 75 -2.34 -18.92 -22.13
C LEU A 75 -2.68 -19.74 -23.40
N CYS A 76 -1.89 -19.59 -24.46
CA CYS A 76 -2.13 -20.29 -25.73
C CYS A 76 -1.33 -21.60 -25.80
N ILE A 77 -1.76 -22.64 -25.07
CA ILE A 77 -1.07 -23.94 -25.04
C ILE A 77 -1.27 -24.73 -26.35
N TYR A 78 -2.38 -24.49 -27.09
CA TYR A 78 -2.79 -25.30 -28.24
C TYR A 78 -3.12 -24.50 -29.53
N GLY A 79 -2.62 -23.27 -29.69
CA GLY A 79 -2.90 -22.47 -30.90
C GLY A 79 -2.14 -21.14 -30.98
N PRO A 80 -2.24 -20.40 -32.10
CA PRO A 80 -1.60 -19.09 -32.24
C PRO A 80 -2.22 -18.09 -31.26
N CYS A 81 -1.39 -17.36 -30.53
CA CYS A 81 -1.87 -16.33 -29.61
C CYS A 81 -2.49 -15.16 -30.36
N ARG A 82 -3.65 -14.72 -29.87
CA ARG A 82 -4.20 -13.40 -30.23
C ARG A 82 -3.34 -12.31 -29.57
N GLU A 83 -3.31 -11.14 -30.19
CA GLU A 83 -2.70 -9.97 -29.54
C GLU A 83 -3.49 -9.67 -28.26
N PRO A 84 -2.81 -9.57 -27.10
CA PRO A 84 -3.48 -9.33 -25.82
C PRO A 84 -4.10 -7.94 -25.80
N TYR A 85 -5.30 -7.82 -25.22
CA TYR A 85 -5.89 -6.52 -24.96
C TYR A 85 -5.06 -5.73 -23.96
N LYS A 86 -4.97 -4.42 -24.20
CA LYS A 86 -4.17 -3.48 -23.40
C LYS A 86 -5.09 -2.62 -22.57
N TYR A 87 -4.78 -2.51 -21.28
CA TYR A 87 -5.59 -1.80 -20.31
C TYR A 87 -4.79 -0.70 -19.63
N LEU A 88 -5.43 0.46 -19.47
CA LEU A 88 -4.90 1.52 -18.63
C LEU A 88 -5.50 1.35 -17.23
N THR A 89 -4.67 1.44 -16.21
CA THR A 89 -5.09 1.24 -14.83
C THR A 89 -4.79 2.47 -13.99
N VAL A 90 -5.67 2.78 -13.05
CA VAL A 90 -5.51 3.88 -12.10
C VAL A 90 -5.61 3.29 -10.70
N PRO A 91 -4.49 2.85 -10.12
CA PRO A 91 -4.47 2.31 -8.76
C PRO A 91 -4.47 3.42 -7.70
N HIS A 92 -5.24 3.20 -6.64
CA HIS A 92 -5.29 4.06 -5.46
C HIS A 92 -5.29 3.25 -4.16
N HIS A 93 -4.44 3.62 -3.19
CA HIS A 93 -4.35 2.91 -1.91
C HIS A 93 -4.58 3.83 -0.74
N LEU A 94 -5.06 3.21 0.34
CA LEU A 94 -5.02 3.76 1.68
C LEU A 94 -4.46 2.68 2.63
N THR A 95 -3.22 2.88 3.11
CA THR A 95 -2.55 1.91 3.98
C THR A 95 -2.08 2.52 5.29
N PHE A 96 -2.09 1.71 6.34
CA PHE A 96 -1.49 2.01 7.63
C PHE A 96 -0.17 1.25 7.74
N ASN A 97 0.86 1.95 8.18
CA ASN A 97 2.24 1.48 8.22
C ASN A 97 2.70 1.55 9.67
N PHE A 98 2.84 0.39 10.31
CA PHE A 98 3.24 0.26 11.70
C PHE A 98 4.70 -0.20 11.77
N GLY A 99 5.53 0.52 12.50
CA GLY A 99 6.90 0.09 12.68
C GLY A 99 7.83 1.18 13.19
N HIS A 100 9.08 0.78 13.39
CA HIS A 100 10.09 1.64 13.97
C HIS A 100 11.23 1.89 12.99
N THR A 101 11.78 3.10 13.09
CA THR A 101 12.96 3.53 12.35
C THR A 101 12.78 3.47 10.83
N LYS A 102 13.20 2.39 10.18
CA LYS A 102 13.19 2.23 8.73
C LYS A 102 12.22 1.15 8.24
N HIS A 103 11.70 0.33 9.15
CA HIS A 103 10.97 -0.88 8.82
C HIS A 103 9.51 -0.71 9.24
N PHE A 104 8.61 -0.92 8.29
CA PHE A 104 7.18 -0.75 8.47
C PHE A 104 6.45 -1.99 7.96
N PHE A 105 5.59 -2.53 8.81
CA PHE A 105 4.56 -3.46 8.40
C PHE A 105 3.38 -2.66 7.87
N GLU A 106 2.88 -3.02 6.69
CA GLU A 106 1.83 -2.30 5.99
C GLU A 106 0.55 -3.13 5.94
N LEU A 107 -0.58 -2.50 6.25
CA LEU A 107 -1.90 -3.10 6.17
C LEU A 107 -2.91 -2.06 5.70
N GLY A 108 -3.76 -2.40 4.75
CA GLY A 108 -4.77 -1.47 4.27
C GLY A 108 -5.60 -1.99 3.12
N LEU A 109 -6.18 -1.07 2.37
CA LEU A 109 -7.00 -1.36 1.20
C LEU A 109 -6.42 -0.63 -0.02
N GLY A 110 -6.46 -1.31 -1.15
CA GLY A 110 -6.21 -0.74 -2.46
C GLY A 110 -7.42 -0.95 -3.36
N GLY A 111 -7.58 -0.07 -4.31
CA GLY A 111 -8.45 -0.32 -5.43
C GLY A 111 -7.80 0.14 -6.72
N THR A 112 -8.22 -0.46 -7.83
CA THR A 112 -7.74 -0.09 -9.15
C THR A 112 -8.94 0.10 -10.06
N VAL A 113 -9.03 1.29 -10.66
CA VAL A 113 -9.94 1.55 -11.78
C VAL A 113 -9.27 1.10 -13.06
N ILE A 114 -9.97 0.31 -13.86
CA ILE A 114 -9.49 -0.19 -15.15
C ILE A 114 -10.29 0.51 -16.24
N SER A 115 -9.57 1.14 -17.16
CA SER A 115 -10.13 1.77 -18.36
C SER A 115 -9.86 0.90 -19.58
N GLY A 116 -10.92 0.49 -20.28
CA GLY A 116 -10.88 -0.40 -21.43
C GLY A 116 -12.17 -1.19 -21.60
N ASN A 117 -12.18 -2.12 -22.55
CA ASN A 117 -13.28 -3.06 -22.72
C ASN A 117 -13.17 -4.18 -21.68
N THR A 118 -13.67 -3.92 -20.46
CA THR A 118 -13.65 -4.90 -19.35
C THR A 118 -15.03 -5.01 -18.72
N THR A 119 -15.38 -6.21 -18.28
CA THR A 119 -16.62 -6.50 -17.56
C THR A 119 -16.63 -5.91 -16.14
N GLN A 120 -15.46 -5.69 -15.54
CA GLN A 120 -15.33 -5.16 -14.20
C GLN A 120 -14.35 -3.96 -14.16
N PRO A 121 -14.86 -2.72 -14.27
CA PRO A 121 -14.02 -1.53 -14.34
C PRO A 121 -13.36 -1.14 -13.00
N TYR A 122 -13.68 -1.85 -11.90
CA TYR A 122 -13.12 -1.56 -10.58
C TYR A 122 -12.87 -2.82 -9.76
N ILE A 123 -11.65 -2.93 -9.23
CA ILE A 123 -11.22 -4.02 -8.35
C ILE A 123 -10.83 -3.44 -7.00
N LEU A 124 -11.41 -3.96 -5.91
CA LEU A 124 -11.03 -3.63 -4.54
C LEU A 124 -10.30 -4.82 -3.92
N TYR A 125 -9.22 -4.56 -3.19
CA TYR A 125 -8.39 -5.60 -2.57
C TYR A 125 -7.79 -5.11 -1.24
N PRO A 126 -7.63 -5.98 -0.23
CA PRO A 126 -6.78 -5.67 0.89
C PRO A 126 -5.32 -5.78 0.49
N ILE A 127 -4.48 -5.07 1.23
CA ILE A 127 -3.03 -5.09 1.05
C ILE A 127 -2.39 -5.41 2.39
N VAL A 128 -1.45 -6.35 2.37
CA VAL A 128 -0.54 -6.63 3.48
C VAL A 128 0.87 -6.64 2.95
N GLY A 129 1.78 -5.92 3.60
CA GLY A 129 3.12 -5.78 3.06
C GLY A 129 4.18 -5.40 4.08
N TYR A 130 5.39 -5.28 3.57
CA TYR A 130 6.55 -4.82 4.29
C TYR A 130 7.21 -3.70 3.50
N ARG A 131 7.45 -2.58 4.19
CA ARG A 131 8.06 -1.38 3.64
C ARG A 131 9.36 -1.07 4.38
N PHE A 132 10.38 -0.79 3.59
CA PHE A 132 11.63 -0.20 4.04
C PHE A 132 11.72 1.24 3.55
N GLN A 133 11.65 2.18 4.49
CA GLN A 133 11.74 3.62 4.23
C GLN A 133 12.71 4.26 5.22
N SER A 134 13.89 4.63 4.75
CA SER A 134 14.92 5.21 5.60
C SER A 134 14.73 6.72 5.77
N PHE A 135 14.99 7.26 6.96
CA PHE A 135 14.98 8.71 7.20
C PHE A 135 16.13 9.44 6.48
N LYS A 136 17.32 8.83 6.44
CA LYS A 136 18.54 9.47 5.89
C LYS A 136 18.70 9.27 4.39
N LYS A 137 18.12 8.19 3.86
CA LYS A 137 18.21 7.84 2.43
C LYS A 137 16.83 8.05 1.82
N LYS A 138 16.76 8.86 0.78
CA LYS A 138 15.56 9.18 0.01
C LYS A 138 15.05 8.01 -0.84
N LEU A 139 15.13 6.78 -0.31
CA LEU A 139 14.76 5.54 -0.99
C LEU A 139 13.65 4.84 -0.21
N ASN A 140 12.67 4.34 -0.95
CA ASN A 140 11.56 3.53 -0.47
C ASN A 140 11.56 2.21 -1.22
N PHE A 141 11.45 1.12 -0.48
CA PHE A 141 11.29 -0.22 -1.00
C PHE A 141 10.10 -0.87 -0.32
N ARG A 142 9.24 -1.54 -1.07
CA ARG A 142 8.01 -2.13 -0.56
C ARG A 142 7.73 -3.44 -1.27
N ILE A 143 7.47 -4.49 -0.51
CA ILE A 143 6.93 -5.75 -1.01
C ILE A 143 5.55 -5.90 -0.39
N PHE A 144 4.55 -6.20 -1.20
CA PHE A 144 3.18 -6.31 -0.72
C PHE A 144 2.45 -7.43 -1.42
N VAL A 145 1.47 -7.99 -0.72
CA VAL A 145 0.54 -9.01 -1.18
C VAL A 145 -0.84 -8.41 -1.19
N GLN A 146 -1.62 -8.75 -2.20
CA GLN A 146 -2.97 -8.29 -2.42
C GLN A 146 -3.88 -9.43 -2.85
N TYR A 147 -5.15 -9.37 -2.45
CA TYR A 147 -6.13 -10.39 -2.76
C TYR A 147 -7.44 -9.75 -3.25
N PRO A 148 -7.92 -10.01 -4.47
CA PRO A 148 -9.11 -9.31 -4.97
C PRO A 148 -10.34 -9.75 -4.16
N PHE A 149 -11.05 -8.81 -3.53
CA PHE A 149 -12.34 -9.09 -2.87
C PHE A 149 -13.45 -9.35 -3.89
N SER A 150 -13.34 -8.72 -5.07
CA SER A 150 -14.21 -8.92 -6.22
C SER A 150 -13.36 -9.06 -7.48
N GLY A 151 -13.80 -9.87 -8.43
CA GLY A 151 -13.08 -10.07 -9.70
C GLY A 151 -11.97 -11.13 -9.66
N GLY A 152 -12.15 -12.19 -8.86
CA GLY A 152 -11.26 -13.36 -8.91
C GLY A 152 -11.39 -14.20 -10.18
N GLU A 153 -12.46 -14.00 -10.96
CA GLU A 153 -12.75 -14.64 -12.25
C GLU A 153 -12.78 -13.59 -13.37
N ILE A 154 -11.80 -12.68 -13.43
CA ILE A 154 -11.64 -11.80 -14.59
C ILE A 154 -10.73 -12.54 -15.58
N ASP A 155 -11.35 -13.19 -16.56
CA ASP A 155 -10.63 -13.88 -17.66
C ASP A 155 -9.73 -12.91 -18.45
N ASP A 156 -10.01 -11.61 -18.39
CA ASP A 156 -9.39 -10.61 -19.28
C ASP A 156 -8.16 -9.90 -18.68
N ILE A 157 -7.86 -10.02 -17.37
CA ILE A 157 -6.84 -9.17 -16.72
C ILE A 157 -5.94 -9.98 -15.79
N LEU A 158 -4.62 -9.83 -15.99
CA LEU A 158 -3.62 -10.45 -15.12
C LEU A 158 -3.62 -9.79 -13.73
N PHE A 159 -4.28 -10.41 -12.75
CA PHE A 159 -4.19 -10.00 -11.34
C PHE A 159 -3.08 -10.77 -10.62
N ILE A 160 -1.93 -10.11 -10.43
CA ILE A 160 -0.80 -10.70 -9.72
C ILE A 160 -0.96 -10.41 -8.22
N PRO A 161 -0.98 -11.44 -7.35
CA PRO A 161 -1.28 -11.28 -5.93
C PRO A 161 -0.10 -10.71 -5.12
N MET A 162 1.06 -10.48 -5.73
CA MET A 162 2.26 -10.01 -5.04
C MET A 162 3.02 -9.03 -5.93
N GLY A 163 3.40 -7.88 -5.37
CA GLY A 163 4.17 -6.87 -6.07
C GLY A 163 5.33 -6.27 -5.31
N VAL A 164 6.22 -5.65 -6.07
CA VAL A 164 7.42 -5.00 -5.58
C VAL A 164 7.44 -3.56 -6.06
N CYS A 165 7.73 -2.66 -5.14
CA CYS A 165 7.72 -1.24 -5.37
C CYS A 165 9.04 -0.60 -4.92
N ILE A 166 9.60 0.22 -5.80
CA ILE A 166 10.85 0.95 -5.57
C ILE A 166 10.57 2.42 -5.86
N GLY A 167 10.94 3.30 -4.95
CA GLY A 167 10.65 4.72 -5.08
C GLY A 167 11.68 5.62 -4.45
N LYS A 168 11.60 6.90 -4.83
CA LYS A 168 12.37 7.98 -4.21
C LYS A 168 11.44 8.78 -3.31
N THR A 169 11.90 9.11 -2.11
CA THR A 169 11.16 9.92 -1.13
C THR A 169 11.73 11.33 -1.07
N PHE A 170 10.91 12.35 -0.82
CA PHE A 170 11.34 13.74 -0.71
C PHE A 170 10.46 14.57 0.22
#